data_AF-A0AAF0Z8L5-F1
#
_entry.id   AF-A0AAF0Z8L5-F1
#
_cell.length_a   1.000
_cell.length_b   1.000
_cell.length_c   1.000
_cell.angle_alpha   90.00
_cell.angle_beta   90.00
_cell.angle_gamma   90.00
#
_symmetry.space_group_name_H-M   'P 1'
#
loop_
_entity.id
_entity.type
_entity.pdbx_description
1 polymer ?
#
loop_
_entity_poly.entity_id
_entity_poly.type
_entity_poly.pdbx_seq_one_letter_code
_entity_poly.pdbx_strand_id
1 'polypeptide(L)'
;MSALISFFCSVIIALSLLFPLSWEKPAMASIFHFEGSVPTDLGVTDGKLKQCPPSPNCVVSQTEDETHYIKPLKYNSDRTSAYNNFLKILSVVPDTVIVEKTDDYIRTESRSKIMGFVDDAEFYFPEDEKVVQWRSASRLGESDLGVNRRRLEQIRLAFSDLTVNN
;
A
#
# COMPACT_ATOMS: atom_id res chain seq x y z
N MET A 1 -4.13 -52.59 -16.48
CA MET A 1 -4.41 -51.48 -15.54
C MET A 1 -3.41 -50.33 -15.76
N SER A 2 -3.23 -49.93 -17.03
CA SER A 2 -2.04 -49.20 -17.49
C SER A 2 -2.29 -48.37 -18.75
N ALA A 3 -3.55 -47.94 -18.99
CA ALA A 3 -3.91 -47.18 -20.18
C ALA A 3 -4.97 -46.08 -19.92
N LEU A 4 -5.09 -45.59 -18.69
CA LEU A 4 -6.04 -44.51 -18.33
C LEU A 4 -5.40 -43.30 -17.63
N ILE A 5 -4.08 -43.31 -17.41
CA ILE A 5 -3.36 -42.22 -16.73
C ILE A 5 -2.68 -41.27 -17.74
N SER A 6 -2.62 -41.61 -19.03
CA SER A 6 -1.86 -40.84 -20.04
C SER A 6 -2.66 -39.78 -20.82
N PHE A 7 -3.96 -39.59 -20.55
CA PHE A 7 -4.77 -38.62 -21.32
C PHE A 7 -5.07 -37.31 -20.58
N PHE A 8 -4.87 -37.25 -19.27
CA PHE A 8 -5.15 -36.04 -18.48
C PHE A 8 -3.97 -35.10 -18.28
N CYS A 9 -2.76 -35.46 -18.75
CA CYS A 9 -1.59 -34.59 -18.63
C CYS A 9 -1.36 -33.69 -19.86
N SER A 10 -1.98 -33.99 -21.01
CA SER A 10 -1.70 -33.29 -22.27
C SER A 10 -2.66 -32.15 -22.59
N VAL A 11 -3.79 -32.01 -21.88
CA VAL A 11 -4.80 -30.96 -22.15
C VAL A 11 -4.53 -29.68 -21.32
N ILE A 12 -3.82 -29.78 -20.20
CA ILE A 12 -3.52 -28.60 -19.36
C ILE A 12 -2.37 -27.75 -19.95
N ILE A 13 -1.46 -28.35 -20.71
CA ILE A 13 -0.30 -27.62 -21.27
C ILE A 13 -0.67 -26.84 -22.55
N ALA A 14 -1.63 -27.31 -23.34
CA ALA A 14 -1.98 -26.68 -24.62
C ALA A 14 -2.90 -25.44 -24.52
N LEU A 15 -3.50 -25.16 -23.35
CA LEU A 15 -4.35 -23.98 -23.13
C LEU A 15 -3.65 -22.88 -22.31
N SER A 16 -2.32 -22.90 -22.23
CA SER A 16 -1.51 -21.92 -21.48
C SER A 16 -0.70 -20.96 -22.37
N LEU A 17 -0.83 -21.06 -23.69
CA LEU A 17 -0.08 -20.24 -24.66
C LEU A 17 -0.91 -19.14 -25.35
N LEU A 18 -2.15 -18.92 -24.95
CA LEU A 18 -3.01 -17.86 -25.53
C LEU A 18 -3.56 -16.86 -24.52
N PHE A 19 -3.28 -17.03 -23.23
CA PHE A 19 -3.59 -16.03 -22.23
C PHE A 19 -2.27 -15.40 -21.78
N PRO A 20 -2.03 -14.10 -22.03
CA PRO A 20 -0.92 -13.44 -21.39
C PRO A 20 -1.07 -13.65 -19.89
N LEU A 21 0.02 -14.08 -19.23
CA LEU A 21 0.22 -14.03 -17.78
C LEU A 21 0.28 -12.58 -17.30
N SER A 22 -0.61 -11.71 -17.77
CA SER A 22 -1.00 -10.53 -17.03
C SER A 22 -1.93 -11.04 -15.93
N TRP A 23 -1.40 -11.17 -14.72
CA TRP A 23 -2.20 -11.02 -13.53
C TRP A 23 -2.81 -9.62 -13.61
N GLU A 24 -3.92 -9.49 -14.34
CA GLU A 24 -4.79 -8.34 -14.19
C GLU A 24 -5.26 -8.42 -12.74
N LYS A 25 -4.71 -7.53 -11.89
CA LYS A 25 -5.19 -7.37 -10.53
C LYS A 25 -6.72 -7.26 -10.64
N PRO A 26 -7.51 -8.08 -9.93
CA PRO A 26 -8.96 -7.99 -10.03
C PRO A 26 -9.35 -6.54 -9.80
N ALA A 27 -10.03 -5.94 -10.78
CA ALA A 27 -10.55 -4.60 -10.61
C ALA A 27 -11.39 -4.60 -9.34
N MET A 28 -10.98 -3.81 -8.35
CA MET A 28 -11.66 -3.71 -7.07
C MET A 28 -13.00 -2.99 -7.31
N ALA A 29 -14.00 -3.73 -7.77
CA ALA A 29 -15.33 -3.22 -8.01
C ALA A 29 -15.98 -2.84 -6.68
N SER A 30 -16.49 -1.62 -6.60
CA SER A 30 -17.27 -1.14 -5.45
C SER A 30 -18.74 -0.99 -5.83
N ILE A 31 -19.62 -1.05 -4.83
CA ILE A 31 -21.06 -0.84 -5.02
C ILE A 31 -21.36 0.64 -5.31
N PHE A 32 -20.61 1.54 -4.69
CA PHE A 32 -20.70 2.98 -4.91
C PHE A 32 -19.34 3.56 -5.37
N HIS A 33 -19.37 4.75 -5.98
CA HIS A 33 -18.18 5.40 -6.56
C HIS A 33 -17.86 6.74 -5.88
N PHE A 34 -17.57 6.72 -4.57
CA PHE A 34 -17.16 7.92 -3.82
C PHE A 34 -15.64 8.11 -3.76
N GLU A 35 -15.00 8.06 -4.94
CA GLU A 35 -13.54 7.95 -5.03
C GLU A 35 -12.81 9.26 -4.73
N GLY A 36 -13.41 10.41 -5.02
CA GLY A 36 -12.72 11.70 -5.01
C GLY A 36 -11.69 11.84 -6.14
N SER A 37 -11.19 13.06 -6.37
CA SER A 37 -10.13 13.31 -7.35
C SER A 37 -8.76 12.95 -6.78
N VAL A 38 -7.87 12.40 -7.61
CA VAL A 38 -6.46 12.21 -7.24
C VAL A 38 -5.83 13.59 -6.96
N PRO A 39 -5.23 13.83 -5.79
CA PRO A 39 -4.52 15.08 -5.53
C PRO A 39 -3.31 15.23 -6.46
N THR A 40 -3.07 16.43 -6.98
CA THR A 40 -1.98 16.69 -7.96
C THR A 40 -0.64 17.04 -7.32
N ASP A 41 -0.59 17.09 -5.99
CA ASP A 41 0.53 17.55 -5.18
C ASP A 41 1.00 16.48 -4.17
N LEU A 42 0.83 15.21 -4.53
CA LEU A 42 1.41 14.07 -3.81
C LEU A 42 2.88 13.87 -4.21
N GLY A 43 3.65 13.20 -3.35
CA GLY A 43 5.08 13.00 -3.49
C GLY A 43 5.89 13.66 -2.39
N VAL A 44 7.20 13.63 -2.57
CA VAL A 44 8.17 14.24 -1.65
C VAL A 44 8.58 15.60 -2.19
N THR A 45 8.42 16.64 -1.38
CA THR A 45 8.91 18.00 -1.67
C THR A 45 9.80 18.44 -0.51
N ASP A 46 11.04 18.84 -0.80
CA ASP A 46 12.04 19.27 0.20
C ASP A 46 12.21 18.28 1.37
N GLY A 47 12.25 16.97 1.04
CA GLY A 47 12.41 15.89 2.02
C GLY A 47 11.17 15.65 2.91
N LYS A 48 10.02 16.19 2.53
CA LYS A 48 8.78 16.08 3.30
C LYS A 48 7.60 15.59 2.46
N LEU A 49 6.74 14.82 3.10
CA LEU A 49 5.42 14.49 2.59
C LEU A 49 4.46 15.66 2.78
N LYS A 50 3.43 15.72 1.93
CA LYS A 50 2.36 16.71 2.03
C LYS A 50 1.74 16.72 3.44
N GLN A 51 1.42 17.89 3.98
CA GLN A 51 0.76 17.98 5.28
C GLN A 51 -0.72 17.55 5.20
N CYS A 52 -1.27 17.09 6.33
CA CYS A 52 -2.69 16.80 6.40
C CYS A 52 -3.53 18.08 6.29
N PRO A 53 -4.66 18.05 5.57
CA PRO A 53 -5.68 19.09 5.71
C PRO A 53 -6.28 19.04 7.14
N PRO A 54 -7.12 20.02 7.52
CA PRO A 54 -7.77 20.03 8.84
C PRO A 54 -8.75 18.86 9.09
N SER A 55 -9.14 18.10 8.06
CA SER A 55 -10.08 17.00 8.18
C SER A 55 -9.42 15.78 8.86
N PRO A 56 -10.13 15.08 9.78
CA PRO A 56 -9.55 14.06 10.64
C PRO A 56 -9.23 12.72 9.93
N ASN A 57 -9.51 12.61 8.63
CA ASN A 57 -9.28 11.43 7.80
C ASN A 57 -7.87 11.40 7.18
N CYS A 58 -6.92 12.09 7.79
CA CYS A 58 -5.52 12.10 7.37
C CYS A 58 -4.60 11.86 8.55
N VAL A 59 -3.49 11.16 8.32
CA VAL A 59 -2.38 11.11 9.27
C VAL A 59 -1.05 11.28 8.54
N VAL A 60 -0.08 11.93 9.19
CA VAL A 60 1.27 12.16 8.67
C VAL A 60 2.28 12.12 9.80
N SER A 61 3.50 11.65 9.51
CA SER A 61 4.57 11.49 10.50
C SER A 61 5.44 12.73 10.70
N GLN A 62 5.47 13.62 9.71
CA GLN A 62 6.27 14.85 9.72
C GLN A 62 5.40 16.07 10.06
N THR A 63 4.75 16.06 11.22
CA THR A 63 3.88 17.16 11.68
C THR A 63 3.98 17.38 13.18
N GLU A 64 3.66 18.59 13.63
CA GLU A 64 3.53 18.95 15.05
C GLU A 64 2.08 18.87 15.54
N ASP A 65 1.11 18.68 14.64
CA ASP A 65 -0.30 18.52 15.00
C ASP A 65 -0.55 17.11 15.56
N GLU A 66 -0.79 17.02 16.87
CA GLU A 66 -1.05 15.76 17.57
C GLU A 66 -2.21 14.95 17.00
N THR A 67 -3.23 15.61 16.41
CA THR A 67 -4.42 14.96 15.86
C THR A 67 -4.05 14.14 14.62
N HIS A 68 -3.26 14.75 13.73
CA HIS A 68 -2.83 14.13 12.47
C HIS A 68 -1.53 13.35 12.63
N TYR A 69 -0.81 13.52 13.74
CA TYR A 69 0.47 12.85 13.95
C TYR A 69 0.31 11.33 14.03
N ILE A 70 1.17 10.63 13.30
CA ILE A 70 1.41 9.19 13.47
C ILE A 70 2.92 8.96 13.56
N LYS A 71 3.35 8.10 14.48
CA LYS A 71 4.77 7.77 14.61
C LYS A 71 5.32 7.26 13.27
N PRO A 72 6.54 7.62 12.85
CA PRO A 72 7.19 6.99 11.69
C PRO A 72 7.56 5.52 11.99
N LEU A 73 7.85 4.73 10.96
CA LEU A 73 8.34 3.37 11.14
C LEU A 73 9.88 3.37 11.18
N LYS A 74 10.49 2.91 12.27
CA LYS A 74 11.95 2.74 12.34
C LYS A 74 12.34 1.36 11.84
N TYR A 75 13.51 1.24 11.22
CA TYR A 75 14.10 -0.04 10.83
C TYR A 75 15.58 -0.11 11.20
N ASN A 76 16.12 -1.32 11.36
CA ASN A 76 17.52 -1.51 11.77
C ASN A 76 18.42 -2.04 10.65
N SER A 77 17.84 -2.65 9.61
CA SER A 77 18.56 -3.14 8.42
C SER A 77 19.18 -2.01 7.60
N ASP A 78 19.81 -2.35 6.47
CA ASP A 78 20.06 -1.38 5.42
C ASP A 78 18.75 -0.93 4.74
N ARG A 79 18.80 0.25 4.10
CA ARG A 79 17.64 0.90 3.46
C ARG A 79 17.03 0.04 2.35
N THR A 80 17.86 -0.61 1.54
CA THR A 80 17.41 -1.47 0.43
C THR A 80 16.64 -2.69 0.94
N SER A 81 17.15 -3.36 1.98
CA SER A 81 16.47 -4.48 2.63
C SER A 81 15.15 -4.03 3.26
N ALA A 82 15.12 -2.89 3.95
CA ALA A 82 13.90 -2.34 4.54
C ALA A 82 12.85 -2.03 3.46
N TYR A 83 13.26 -1.35 2.40
CA TYR A 83 12.39 -1.00 1.26
C TYR A 83 11.79 -2.26 0.61
N ASN A 84 12.62 -3.27 0.32
CA ASN A 84 12.16 -4.53 -0.28
C ASN A 84 11.20 -5.31 0.62
N ASN A 85 11.47 -5.34 1.93
CA ASN A 85 10.56 -5.96 2.90
C ASN A 85 9.23 -5.20 2.98
N PHE A 86 9.28 -3.87 2.91
CA PHE A 86 8.09 -3.03 2.88
C PHE A 86 7.23 -3.32 1.64
N LEU A 87 7.82 -3.45 0.45
CA LEU A 87 7.11 -3.84 -0.77
C LEU A 87 6.39 -5.19 -0.64
N LYS A 88 7.03 -6.19 0.00
CA LYS A 88 6.39 -7.48 0.25
C LYS A 88 5.15 -7.32 1.12
N ILE A 89 5.22 -6.52 2.18
CA ILE A 89 4.09 -6.28 3.08
C ILE A 89 2.97 -5.56 2.34
N LEU A 90 3.28 -4.49 1.60
CA LEU A 90 2.29 -3.74 0.81
C LEU A 90 1.56 -4.63 -0.21
N SER A 91 2.23 -5.66 -0.75
CA SER A 91 1.60 -6.61 -1.69
C SER A 91 0.50 -7.48 -1.09
N VAL A 92 0.46 -7.61 0.24
CA VAL A 92 -0.53 -8.43 0.95
C VAL A 92 -1.47 -7.60 1.84
N VAL A 93 -1.32 -6.27 1.86
CA VAL A 93 -2.29 -5.40 2.54
C VAL A 93 -3.62 -5.47 1.77
N PRO A 94 -4.74 -5.81 2.44
CA PRO A 94 -6.03 -5.90 1.77
C PRO A 94 -6.42 -4.61 1.03
N ASP A 95 -7.07 -4.79 -0.11
CA ASP A 95 -7.69 -3.72 -0.90
C ASP A 95 -6.75 -2.58 -1.27
N THR A 96 -5.43 -2.85 -1.33
CA THR A 96 -4.37 -1.86 -1.52
C THR A 96 -3.55 -2.19 -2.76
N VAL A 97 -3.26 -1.16 -3.55
CA VAL A 97 -2.51 -1.28 -4.81
C VAL A 97 -1.38 -0.27 -4.83
N ILE A 98 -0.15 -0.74 -5.07
CA ILE A 98 0.97 0.16 -5.41
C ILE A 98 0.72 0.74 -6.80
N VAL A 99 0.64 2.07 -6.86
CA VAL A 99 0.36 2.83 -8.08
C VAL A 99 1.57 3.66 -8.55
N GLU A 100 2.55 3.85 -7.67
CA GLU A 100 3.79 4.56 -7.98
C GLU A 100 4.91 4.08 -7.05
N LYS A 101 6.13 4.00 -7.58
CA LYS A 101 7.34 3.74 -6.79
C LYS A 101 8.58 4.32 -7.45
N THR A 102 9.48 4.84 -6.63
CA THR A 102 10.86 5.25 -6.93
C THR A 102 11.80 4.56 -5.94
N ASP A 103 13.10 4.87 -5.95
CA ASP A 103 14.09 4.25 -5.07
C ASP A 103 13.92 4.64 -3.58
N ASP A 104 13.18 5.70 -3.29
CA ASP A 104 12.99 6.27 -1.96
C ASP A 104 11.52 6.54 -1.61
N TYR A 105 10.59 6.34 -2.55
CA TYR A 105 9.18 6.65 -2.36
C TYR A 105 8.26 5.57 -2.93
N ILE A 106 7.14 5.35 -2.24
CA ILE A 106 6.07 4.45 -2.66
C ILE A 106 4.73 5.13 -2.43
N ARG A 107 3.84 5.11 -3.43
CA ARG A 107 2.44 5.49 -3.29
C ARG A 107 1.52 4.30 -3.50
N THR A 108 0.54 4.17 -2.62
CA THR A 108 -0.51 3.15 -2.72
C THR A 108 -1.89 3.77 -2.67
N GLU A 109 -2.84 3.12 -3.33
CA GLU A 109 -4.27 3.43 -3.23
C GLU A 109 -4.99 2.28 -2.54
N SER A 110 -5.76 2.59 -1.49
CA SER A 110 -6.64 1.64 -0.82
C SER A 110 -8.10 1.97 -1.12
N ARG A 111 -8.91 0.98 -1.49
CA ARG A 111 -10.32 1.20 -1.88
C ARG A 111 -11.30 0.47 -0.97
N SER A 112 -12.27 1.21 -0.42
CA SER A 112 -13.36 0.59 0.36
C SER A 112 -14.32 -0.19 -0.55
N LYS A 113 -14.65 -1.44 -0.16
CA LYS A 113 -15.47 -2.35 -0.98
C LYS A 113 -16.89 -1.86 -1.20
N ILE A 114 -17.51 -1.27 -0.19
CA ILE A 114 -18.93 -0.89 -0.25
C ILE A 114 -19.08 0.51 -0.85
N MET A 115 -18.39 1.50 -0.28
CA MET A 115 -18.61 2.91 -0.61
C MET A 115 -17.70 3.42 -1.74
N GLY A 116 -16.61 2.73 -2.05
CA GLY A 116 -15.68 3.13 -3.10
C GLY A 116 -14.79 4.32 -2.73
N PHE A 117 -14.74 4.72 -1.47
CA PHE A 117 -13.74 5.67 -0.97
C PHE A 117 -12.34 5.17 -1.30
N VAL A 118 -11.51 6.08 -1.82
CA VAL A 118 -10.10 5.83 -2.09
C VAL A 118 -9.25 6.64 -1.12
N ASP A 119 -8.33 5.95 -0.47
CA ASP A 119 -7.30 6.53 0.37
C ASP A 119 -5.96 6.44 -0.36
N ASP A 120 -5.21 7.54 -0.40
CA ASP A 120 -3.80 7.52 -0.81
C ASP A 120 -2.94 7.32 0.43
N ALA A 121 -1.95 6.43 0.35
CA ALA A 121 -0.86 6.34 1.32
C ALA A 121 0.48 6.51 0.63
N GLU A 122 1.36 7.26 1.28
CA GLU A 122 2.67 7.66 0.80
C GLU A 122 3.72 7.22 1.81
N PHE A 123 4.80 6.64 1.33
CA PHE A 123 5.89 6.11 2.14
C PHE A 123 7.21 6.63 1.59
N TYR A 124 7.95 7.39 2.40
CA TYR A 124 9.22 8.01 2.06
C TYR A 124 10.34 7.45 2.93
N PHE A 125 11.44 7.07 2.28
CA PHE A 125 12.65 6.49 2.84
C PHE A 125 13.81 7.48 2.70
N PRO A 126 13.95 8.46 3.62
CA PRO A 126 15.08 9.39 3.62
C PRO A 126 16.43 8.65 3.63
N GLU A 127 17.46 9.24 3.01
CA GLU A 127 18.78 8.62 2.87
C GLU A 127 19.59 8.65 4.17
N ASP A 128 19.38 9.70 4.97
CA ASP A 128 20.11 10.06 6.17
C ASP A 128 19.47 9.52 7.46
N GLU A 129 18.26 8.97 7.38
CA GLU A 129 17.54 8.43 8.51
C GLU A 129 17.06 6.99 8.28
N LYS A 130 17.20 6.12 9.29
CA LYS A 130 16.66 4.76 9.26
C LYS A 130 15.17 4.70 9.62
N VAL A 131 14.37 5.45 8.89
CA VAL A 131 12.93 5.56 9.09
C VAL A 131 12.16 5.51 7.78
N VAL A 132 10.90 5.09 7.85
CA VAL A 132 9.89 5.35 6.83
C VAL A 132 9.01 6.45 7.38
N GLN A 133 9.10 7.63 6.75
CA GLN A 133 8.12 8.68 6.92
C GLN A 133 6.90 8.28 6.10
N TRP A 134 5.71 8.45 6.65
CA TRP A 134 4.49 8.12 5.94
C TRP A 134 3.39 9.16 6.12
N ARG A 135 2.45 9.09 5.18
CA ARG A 135 1.17 9.80 5.17
C ARG A 135 0.09 8.86 4.68
N SER A 136 -1.12 8.99 5.19
CA SER A 136 -2.30 8.36 4.60
C SER A 136 -3.52 9.27 4.73
N ALA A 137 -4.24 9.49 3.65
CA ALA A 137 -5.36 10.41 3.58
C ALA A 137 -6.44 9.93 2.61
N SER A 138 -7.71 10.06 3.03
CA SER A 138 -8.84 9.84 2.13
C SER A 138 -8.99 11.00 1.14
N ARG A 139 -9.36 10.71 -0.11
CA ARG A 139 -9.62 11.75 -1.15
C ARG A 139 -10.91 12.52 -0.94
N LEU A 140 -11.85 11.94 -0.21
CA LEU A 140 -13.19 12.47 0.00
C LEU A 140 -13.71 12.08 1.39
N GLY A 141 -14.63 12.90 1.92
CA GLY A 141 -15.30 12.68 3.20
C GLY A 141 -14.66 13.44 4.36
N GLU A 142 -15.37 13.48 5.48
CA GLU A 142 -14.97 14.22 6.69
C GLU A 142 -14.44 13.32 7.79
N SER A 143 -14.57 12.00 7.67
CA SER A 143 -14.04 11.04 8.64
C SER A 143 -13.87 9.67 7.99
N ASP A 144 -12.77 9.01 8.32
CA ASP A 144 -12.48 7.62 7.96
C ASP A 144 -12.64 6.68 9.17
N LEU A 145 -13.16 7.18 10.31
CA LEU A 145 -13.23 6.46 11.58
C LEU A 145 -11.88 5.86 12.03
N GLY A 146 -10.76 6.47 11.64
CA GLY A 146 -9.40 6.05 11.93
C GLY A 146 -8.88 4.90 11.06
N VAL A 147 -9.52 4.59 9.95
CA VAL A 147 -9.11 3.51 9.03
C VAL A 147 -7.67 3.70 8.54
N ASN A 148 -7.28 4.91 8.13
CA ASN A 148 -5.94 5.21 7.64
C ASN A 148 -4.89 4.94 8.72
N ARG A 149 -5.12 5.43 9.93
CA ARG A 149 -4.25 5.18 11.09
C ARG A 149 -4.13 3.68 11.39
N ARG A 150 -5.25 2.95 11.47
CA ARG A 150 -5.26 1.50 11.76
C ARG A 150 -4.50 0.71 10.70
N ARG A 151 -4.65 1.08 9.41
CA ARG A 151 -3.94 0.43 8.29
C ARG A 151 -2.42 0.59 8.44
N LEU A 152 -1.95 1.79 8.74
CA LEU A 152 -0.51 2.04 8.96
C LEU A 152 0.03 1.28 10.19
N GLU A 153 -0.75 1.17 11.26
CA GLU A 153 -0.36 0.35 12.42
C GLU A 153 -0.31 -1.16 12.09
N GLN A 154 -1.24 -1.67 11.28
CA GLN A 154 -1.17 -3.06 10.80
C GLN A 154 0.08 -3.32 9.95
N ILE A 155 0.44 -2.37 9.08
CA ILE A 155 1.68 -2.44 8.29
C ILE A 155 2.91 -2.45 9.21
N ARG A 156 2.93 -1.63 10.27
CA ARG A 156 4.01 -1.64 11.28
C ARG A 156 4.17 -3.00 11.95
N LEU A 157 3.06 -3.62 12.35
CA LEU A 157 3.08 -4.93 12.99
C LEU A 157 3.60 -5.99 12.01
N ALA A 158 3.07 -6.03 10.78
CA ALA A 158 3.54 -6.95 9.74
C ALA A 158 5.03 -6.76 9.41
N PHE A 159 5.53 -5.53 9.41
CA PHE A 159 6.95 -5.24 9.22
C PHE A 159 7.82 -5.76 10.37
N SER A 160 7.36 -5.56 11.61
CA SER A 160 8.05 -6.05 12.80
C SER A 160 8.12 -7.58 12.78
N ASP A 161 7.01 -8.25 12.48
CA ASP A 161 6.95 -9.71 12.41
C ASP A 161 7.85 -10.28 11.31
N LEU A 162 7.85 -9.65 10.13
CA LEU A 162 8.70 -10.10 9.02
C LEU A 162 10.19 -9.90 9.30
N THR A 163 10.57 -8.89 10.08
CA THR A 163 11.98 -8.60 10.41
C THR A 163 12.50 -9.34 11.63
N VAL A 164 11.63 -9.85 12.50
CA VAL A 164 12.02 -10.73 13.62
C VAL A 164 12.23 -12.18 13.16
N ASN A 165 11.48 -12.61 12.15
CA ASN A 165 11.48 -14.00 11.68
C ASN A 165 12.46 -14.29 10.52
N ASN A 166 13.26 -13.30 10.10
CA ASN A 166 14.31 -13.43 9.08
C ASN A 166 15.64 -12.91 9.60
#